data_AF-A0A2T6CXT9-F1
#
_entry.id   AF-A0A2T6CXT9-F1
#
_cell.length_a   1.000
_cell.length_b   1.000
_cell.length_c   1.000
_cell.angle_alpha   90.00
_cell.angle_beta   90.00
_cell.angle_gamma   90.00
#
_symmetry.space_group_name_H-M   'P 1'
#
loop_
_entity.id
_entity.type
_entity.pdbx_description
1 polymer ?
#
loop_
_entity_poly.entity_id
_entity_poly.type
_entity_poly.pdbx_seq_one_letter_code
_entity_poly.pdbx_strand_id
1 'polypeptide(L)'
;MKFRILTILAALALTLVPQAKAVTAAVEHPGSVPVLLGVEKVRDELKLNSLQRAVLDSLRAEYKNAARKIVATNPSTPEQRLDAEKQLLALNARYNERALSTLNTAQRAKFMKIERQVLGALILYTPSVQKELALTPKQIQEVEKIRLAGLKAVGKINGKFEAGKIGYQERLDLLRARKLASSEALLKVLTPAQKAEFAKLTSK
;
A
#
# COMPACT_ATOMS: atom_id res chain seq x y z
N MET A 1 55.03 -26.11 40.05
CA MET A 1 55.42 -25.12 39.01
C MET A 1 54.13 -24.63 38.35
N LYS A 2 53.72 -23.34 38.43
CA LYS A 2 54.17 -22.20 37.60
C LYS A 2 54.03 -22.56 36.10
N PHE A 3 53.24 -21.96 35.19
CA PHE A 3 52.62 -20.63 34.99
C PHE A 3 51.52 -20.78 33.88
N ARG A 4 50.31 -20.18 34.01
CA ARG A 4 49.77 -18.95 33.37
C ARG A 4 49.50 -18.92 31.83
N ILE A 5 48.22 -18.73 31.50
CA ILE A 5 47.57 -17.73 30.58
C ILE A 5 47.76 -17.85 29.05
N LEU A 6 46.65 -18.03 28.31
CA LEU A 6 46.16 -17.18 27.19
C LEU A 6 44.74 -17.66 26.77
N THR A 7 43.64 -16.99 27.16
CA THR A 7 42.80 -16.10 26.30
C THR A 7 42.72 -16.56 24.84
N ILE A 8 41.54 -16.86 24.29
CA ILE A 8 40.71 -15.89 23.55
C ILE A 8 39.27 -16.39 23.41
N LEU A 9 38.33 -15.45 23.65
CA LEU A 9 36.93 -15.45 23.25
C LEU A 9 36.72 -16.07 21.84
N ALA A 10 36.15 -17.25 21.76
CA ALA A 10 35.56 -17.76 20.52
C ALA A 10 34.09 -17.33 20.45
N ALA A 11 33.93 -16.07 20.03
CA ALA A 11 32.83 -15.54 19.23
C ALA A 11 31.43 -16.14 19.45
N LEU A 12 30.73 -15.54 20.41
CA LEU A 12 29.28 -15.36 20.38
C LEU A 12 28.90 -14.50 19.15
N ALA A 13 28.87 -15.11 17.97
CA ALA A 13 28.45 -14.45 16.73
C ALA A 13 27.44 -15.30 15.96
N LEU A 14 26.43 -15.80 16.68
CA LEU A 14 25.18 -16.23 16.06
C LEU A 14 24.19 -15.06 16.10
N THR A 15 23.60 -14.77 14.93
CA THR A 15 22.44 -13.91 14.69
C THR A 15 22.67 -12.42 14.36
N LEU A 16 23.61 -12.13 13.46
CA LEU A 16 23.39 -11.04 12.49
C LEU A 16 22.82 -11.65 11.20
N VAL A 17 21.56 -12.07 11.27
CA VAL A 17 20.77 -12.25 10.04
C VAL A 17 20.61 -10.85 9.46
N PRO A 18 21.10 -10.57 8.24
CA PRO A 18 20.81 -9.30 7.59
C PRO A 18 19.29 -9.21 7.44
N GLN A 19 18.66 -8.35 8.24
CA GLN A 19 17.26 -8.01 8.04
C GLN A 19 17.15 -7.47 6.63
N ALA A 20 16.42 -8.19 5.77
CA ALA A 20 16.15 -7.80 4.41
C ALA A 20 15.53 -6.40 4.41
N LYS A 21 16.37 -5.37 4.18
CA LYS A 21 15.93 -4.00 3.95
C LYS A 21 15.40 -3.91 2.52
N ALA A 22 14.16 -4.33 2.37
CA ALA A 22 13.29 -3.89 1.30
C ALA A 22 11.86 -3.78 1.85
N VAL A 23 11.70 -3.13 3.00
CA VAL A 23 10.40 -2.62 3.41
C VAL A 23 10.15 -1.44 2.49
N THR A 24 9.20 -1.53 1.56
CA THR A 24 8.78 -0.31 0.87
C THR A 24 8.31 0.69 1.92
N ALA A 25 8.50 1.99 1.68
CA ALA A 25 8.05 3.01 2.61
C ALA A 25 6.63 2.71 3.11
N ALA A 26 6.47 2.64 4.43
CA ALA A 26 5.18 2.42 5.06
C ALA A 26 4.25 3.56 4.67
N VAL A 27 3.08 3.25 4.12
CA VAL A 27 2.12 4.27 3.65
C VAL A 27 0.83 4.13 4.44
N GLU A 28 0.38 5.23 5.08
CA GLU A 28 -0.87 5.24 5.86
C GLU A 28 -2.13 5.08 4.99
N HIS A 29 -2.03 5.41 3.70
CA HIS A 29 -3.10 5.29 2.72
C HIS A 29 -2.60 4.49 1.52
N PRO A 30 -2.78 3.16 1.51
CA PRO A 30 -2.26 2.31 0.44
C PRO A 30 -3.02 2.47 -0.88
N GLY A 31 -4.17 3.15 -0.87
CA GLY A 31 -4.90 3.59 -2.07
C GLY A 31 -4.50 4.99 -2.55
N SER A 32 -5.14 5.47 -3.60
CA SER A 32 -5.06 6.88 -4.02
C SER A 32 -6.27 7.64 -3.48
N VAL A 33 -6.04 8.43 -2.43
CA VAL A 33 -7.05 9.27 -1.77
C VAL A 33 -7.71 10.25 -2.74
N PRO A 34 -6.99 10.97 -3.64
CA PRO A 34 -7.63 11.81 -4.64
C PRO A 34 -8.60 11.06 -5.57
N VAL A 35 -8.31 9.78 -5.86
CA VAL A 35 -9.20 8.95 -6.67
C VAL A 35 -10.46 8.57 -5.89
N LEU A 36 -10.32 8.17 -4.63
CA LEU A 36 -11.46 7.77 -3.79
C LEU A 36 -12.35 8.97 -3.43
N LEU A 37 -11.76 10.10 -3.07
CA LEU A 37 -12.47 11.38 -2.89
C LEU A 37 -13.01 11.95 -4.21
N GLY A 38 -12.67 11.33 -5.35
CA GLY A 38 -13.27 11.59 -6.66
C GLY A 38 -14.58 10.85 -6.92
N VAL A 39 -15.02 9.99 -6.01
CA VAL A 39 -16.26 9.21 -6.14
C VAL A 39 -17.42 9.99 -5.52
N GLU A 40 -18.48 10.23 -6.30
CA GLU A 40 -19.58 11.10 -5.88
C GLU A 40 -20.23 10.66 -4.56
N LYS A 41 -20.53 9.36 -4.43
CA LYS A 41 -21.07 8.80 -3.18
C LYS A 41 -20.21 9.10 -1.95
N VAL A 42 -18.88 9.07 -2.10
CA VAL A 42 -17.96 9.40 -1.00
C VAL A 42 -18.04 10.89 -0.68
N ARG A 43 -18.13 11.75 -1.69
CA ARG A 43 -18.26 13.21 -1.52
C ARG A 43 -19.55 13.57 -0.79
N ASP A 44 -20.65 12.95 -1.18
CA ASP A 44 -21.96 13.15 -0.56
C ASP A 44 -21.97 12.68 0.88
N GLU A 45 -21.40 11.50 1.13
CA GLU A 45 -21.30 10.95 2.48
C GLU A 45 -20.43 11.82 3.41
N LEU A 46 -19.35 12.41 2.88
CA LEU A 46 -18.51 13.38 3.59
C LEU A 46 -19.09 14.80 3.66
N LYS A 47 -20.22 15.04 2.99
CA LYS A 47 -20.86 16.36 2.85
C LYS A 47 -19.87 17.43 2.40
N LEU A 48 -19.08 17.11 1.37
CA LEU A 48 -18.09 18.06 0.84
C LEU A 48 -18.79 19.25 0.19
N ASN A 49 -18.35 20.46 0.55
CA ASN A 49 -18.86 21.69 -0.08
C ASN A 49 -18.24 21.91 -1.47
N SER A 50 -18.78 22.88 -2.21
CA SER A 50 -18.35 23.17 -3.59
C SER A 50 -16.86 23.53 -3.70
N LEU A 51 -16.32 24.27 -2.73
CA LEU A 51 -14.89 24.62 -2.72
C LEU A 51 -14.01 23.38 -2.54
N GLN A 52 -14.33 22.52 -1.56
CA GLN A 52 -13.60 21.27 -1.33
C GLN A 52 -13.65 20.36 -2.57
N ARG A 53 -14.82 20.23 -3.21
CA ARG A 53 -15.01 19.45 -4.43
C ARG A 53 -14.11 19.97 -5.57
N ALA A 54 -14.11 21.29 -5.81
CA ALA A 54 -13.29 21.91 -6.85
C ALA A 54 -11.78 21.69 -6.63
N VAL A 55 -11.31 21.85 -5.39
CA VAL A 55 -9.89 21.59 -5.04
C VAL A 55 -9.55 20.11 -5.26
N LEU A 56 -10.39 19.18 -4.84
CA LEU A 56 -10.17 17.75 -5.02
C LEU A 56 -10.18 17.32 -6.49
N ASP A 57 -11.01 17.96 -7.32
CA ASP A 57 -11.02 17.75 -8.77
C ASP A 57 -9.71 18.20 -9.43
N SER A 58 -9.19 19.38 -9.03
CA SER A 58 -7.86 19.84 -9.47
C SER A 58 -6.76 18.87 -9.05
N LEU A 59 -6.73 18.48 -7.77
CA LEU A 59 -5.73 17.54 -7.24
C LEU A 59 -5.76 16.20 -7.98
N ARG A 60 -6.96 15.68 -8.29
CA ARG A 60 -7.11 14.43 -9.05
C ARG A 60 -6.61 14.56 -10.49
N ALA A 61 -6.88 15.68 -11.15
CA ALA A 61 -6.38 15.95 -12.50
C ALA A 61 -4.85 16.08 -12.53
N GLU A 62 -4.29 16.85 -11.60
CA GLU A 62 -2.85 17.01 -11.39
C GLU A 62 -2.17 15.65 -11.12
N TYR A 63 -2.72 14.85 -10.21
CA TYR A 63 -2.22 13.50 -9.91
C TYR A 63 -2.19 12.61 -11.15
N LYS A 64 -3.30 12.55 -11.91
CA LYS A 64 -3.38 11.76 -13.14
C LYS A 64 -2.34 12.19 -14.17
N ASN A 65 -2.16 13.49 -14.34
CA ASN A 65 -1.19 14.04 -15.28
C ASN A 65 0.25 13.74 -14.86
N ALA A 66 0.58 13.90 -13.57
CA ALA A 66 1.90 13.56 -13.06
C ALA A 66 2.19 12.05 -13.16
N ALA A 67 1.22 11.20 -12.81
CA ALA A 67 1.36 9.75 -12.93
C ALA A 67 1.56 9.33 -14.40
N ARG A 68 0.82 9.94 -15.33
CA ARG A 68 1.01 9.72 -16.78
C ARG A 68 2.42 10.09 -17.23
N LYS A 69 2.99 11.20 -16.76
CA LYS A 69 4.37 11.59 -17.11
C LYS A 69 5.39 10.55 -16.66
N ILE A 70 5.23 10.00 -15.46
CA ILE A 70 6.13 8.95 -14.95
C ILE A 70 6.04 7.71 -15.84
N VAL A 71 4.83 7.25 -16.17
CA VAL A 71 4.64 6.05 -17.00
C VAL A 71 5.01 6.28 -18.47
N ALA A 72 4.82 7.50 -18.99
CA ALA A 72 5.15 7.87 -20.37
C ALA A 72 6.66 7.82 -20.68
N THR A 73 7.53 7.77 -19.66
CA THR A 73 8.97 7.51 -19.85
C THR A 73 9.27 6.11 -20.41
N ASN A 74 8.25 5.24 -20.50
CA ASN A 74 8.32 3.88 -21.02
C ASN A 74 9.49 3.07 -20.42
N PRO A 75 9.50 2.89 -19.07
CA PRO A 75 10.58 2.21 -18.38
C PRO A 75 10.70 0.76 -18.88
N SER A 76 11.78 0.45 -19.59
CA SER A 76 11.95 -0.82 -20.30
C SER A 76 12.81 -1.82 -19.51
N THR A 77 13.75 -1.33 -18.70
CA THR A 77 14.58 -2.19 -17.84
C THR A 77 13.91 -2.47 -16.49
N PRO A 78 14.29 -3.55 -15.78
CA PRO A 78 13.83 -3.78 -14.40
C PRO A 78 14.11 -2.60 -13.45
N GLU A 79 15.27 -1.97 -13.59
CA GLU A 79 15.71 -0.85 -12.75
C GLU A 79 14.88 0.40 -13.00
N GLN A 80 14.62 0.73 -14.27
CA GLN A 80 13.75 1.85 -14.65
C GLN A 80 12.32 1.64 -14.16
N ARG A 81 11.81 0.40 -14.20
CA ARG A 81 10.48 0.07 -13.68
C ARG A 81 10.40 0.21 -12.17
N LEU A 82 11.44 -0.21 -11.46
CA LEU A 82 11.55 -0.03 -10.01
C LEU A 82 11.63 1.45 -9.64
N ASP A 83 12.36 2.25 -10.40
CA ASP A 83 12.44 3.70 -10.16
C ASP A 83 11.09 4.39 -10.43
N ALA A 84 10.44 4.09 -11.55
CA ALA A 84 9.10 4.59 -11.85
C ALA A 84 8.09 4.20 -10.76
N GLU A 85 8.18 2.98 -10.22
CA GLU A 85 7.34 2.55 -9.10
C GLU A 85 7.60 3.38 -7.83
N LYS A 86 8.86 3.64 -7.47
CA LYS A 86 9.21 4.52 -6.34
C LYS A 86 8.66 5.93 -6.54
N GLN A 87 8.79 6.49 -7.75
CA GLN A 87 8.25 7.79 -8.09
C GLN A 87 6.72 7.82 -7.96
N LEU A 88 6.03 6.77 -8.42
CA LEU A 88 4.57 6.66 -8.29
C LEU A 88 4.13 6.55 -6.82
N LEU A 89 4.87 5.81 -5.99
CA LEU A 89 4.60 5.72 -4.55
C LEU A 89 4.77 7.07 -3.86
N ALA A 90 5.87 7.78 -4.15
CA ALA A 90 6.12 9.11 -3.61
C ALA A 90 5.07 10.14 -4.08
N LEU A 91 4.70 10.07 -5.36
CA LEU A 91 3.61 10.88 -5.92
C LEU A 91 2.30 10.61 -5.19
N ASN A 92 1.95 9.34 -4.97
CA ASN A 92 0.73 8.95 -4.28
C ASN A 92 0.71 9.51 -2.84
N ALA A 93 1.82 9.35 -2.10
CA ALA A 93 1.92 9.88 -0.73
C ALA A 93 1.68 11.40 -0.68
N ARG A 94 2.35 12.16 -1.56
CA ARG A 94 2.21 13.63 -1.62
C ARG A 94 0.78 14.06 -1.94
N TYR A 95 0.13 13.42 -2.91
CA TYR A 95 -1.23 13.80 -3.29
C TYR A 95 -2.28 13.30 -2.29
N ASN A 96 -2.02 12.19 -1.60
CA ASN A 96 -2.87 11.74 -0.50
C ASN A 96 -2.87 12.77 0.63
N GLU A 97 -1.70 13.24 1.04
CA GLU A 97 -1.58 14.29 2.07
C GLU A 97 -2.31 15.58 1.66
N ARG A 98 -2.08 16.08 0.44
CA ARG A 98 -2.77 17.27 -0.09
C ARG A 98 -4.29 17.10 -0.15
N ALA A 99 -4.78 15.92 -0.50
CA ALA A 99 -6.21 15.67 -0.55
C ALA A 99 -6.82 15.61 0.85
N LEU A 100 -6.14 14.99 1.82
CA LEU A 100 -6.60 14.93 3.22
C LEU A 100 -6.57 16.27 3.93
N SER A 101 -5.68 17.19 3.54
CA SER A 101 -5.64 18.54 4.11
C SER A 101 -6.85 19.40 3.70
N THR A 102 -7.53 19.05 2.60
CA THR A 102 -8.80 19.71 2.21
C THR A 102 -9.98 19.35 3.12
N LEU A 103 -9.87 18.25 3.86
CA LEU A 103 -10.91 17.74 4.74
C LEU A 103 -10.73 18.34 6.14
N ASN A 104 -11.83 18.63 6.83
CA ASN A 104 -11.78 18.92 8.25
C ASN A 104 -11.59 17.62 9.08
N THR A 105 -11.39 17.75 10.39
CA THR A 105 -11.15 16.59 11.27
C THR A 105 -12.27 15.56 11.25
N ALA A 106 -13.53 15.99 11.28
CA ALA A 106 -14.68 15.08 11.23
C ALA A 106 -14.77 14.34 9.89
N GLN A 107 -14.52 15.04 8.78
CA GLN A 107 -14.46 14.47 7.44
C GLN A 107 -13.31 13.49 7.29
N ARG A 108 -12.11 13.78 7.82
CA ARG A 108 -10.99 12.84 7.82
C ARG A 108 -11.32 11.54 8.56
N ALA A 109 -11.87 11.64 9.77
CA ALA A 109 -12.26 10.46 10.54
C ALA A 109 -13.31 9.61 9.80
N LYS A 110 -14.28 10.26 9.15
CA LYS A 110 -15.27 9.55 8.33
C LYS A 110 -14.65 8.94 7.06
N PHE A 111 -13.76 9.67 6.40
CA PHE A 111 -13.04 9.18 5.23
C PHE A 111 -12.23 7.93 5.53
N MET A 112 -11.52 7.89 6.67
CA MET A 112 -10.77 6.69 7.07
C MET A 112 -11.68 5.46 7.20
N LYS A 113 -12.91 5.61 7.70
CA LYS A 113 -13.89 4.51 7.75
C LYS A 113 -14.29 4.05 6.34
N ILE A 114 -14.61 5.00 5.46
CA ILE A 114 -14.96 4.71 4.06
C ILE A 114 -13.80 4.00 3.35
N GLU A 115 -12.57 4.49 3.52
CA GLU A 115 -11.37 3.89 2.93
C GLU A 115 -11.18 2.45 3.41
N ARG A 116 -11.33 2.20 4.71
CA ARG A 116 -11.25 0.84 5.28
C ARG A 116 -12.27 -0.10 4.67
N GLN A 117 -13.51 0.35 4.50
CA GLN A 117 -14.57 -0.43 3.86
C GLN A 117 -14.27 -0.71 2.37
N VAL A 118 -13.75 0.27 1.64
CA VAL A 118 -13.47 0.15 0.20
C VAL A 118 -12.25 -0.74 -0.09
N LEU A 119 -11.20 -0.59 0.71
CA LEU A 119 -9.95 -1.33 0.53
C LEU A 119 -10.05 -2.76 1.07
N GLY A 120 -10.88 -2.98 2.11
CA GLY A 120 -11.01 -4.30 2.75
C GLY A 120 -9.65 -4.77 3.25
N ALA A 121 -9.30 -6.04 3.02
CA ALA A 121 -8.04 -6.64 3.50
C ALA A 121 -6.77 -5.85 3.13
N LEU A 122 -6.78 -5.05 2.07
CA LEU A 122 -5.62 -4.24 1.67
C LEU A 122 -5.23 -3.19 2.72
N ILE A 123 -6.11 -2.81 3.65
CA ILE A 123 -5.72 -1.92 4.74
C ILE A 123 -4.69 -2.53 5.68
N LEU A 124 -4.45 -3.85 5.62
CA LEU A 124 -3.42 -4.51 6.41
C LEU A 124 -2.00 -4.07 6.01
N TYR A 125 -1.82 -3.40 4.87
CA TYR A 125 -0.55 -2.72 4.54
C TYR A 125 -0.30 -1.44 5.34
N THR A 126 -1.33 -0.93 6.03
CA THR A 126 -1.30 0.34 6.75
C THR A 126 -0.69 0.16 8.15
N PRO A 127 0.38 0.88 8.51
CA PRO A 127 1.03 0.72 9.82
C PRO A 127 0.10 0.97 11.00
N SER A 128 -0.74 2.01 10.95
CA SER A 128 -1.72 2.27 12.01
C SER A 128 -2.70 1.12 12.22
N VAL A 129 -3.17 0.46 11.15
CA VAL A 129 -4.04 -0.72 11.24
C VAL A 129 -3.28 -1.93 11.78
N GLN A 130 -2.02 -2.12 11.37
CA GLN A 130 -1.19 -3.19 11.91
C GLN A 130 -0.99 -3.04 13.42
N LYS A 131 -0.82 -1.80 13.90
CA LYS A 131 -0.74 -1.48 15.32
C LYS A 131 -2.09 -1.70 16.04
N GLU A 132 -3.19 -1.26 15.44
CA GLU A 132 -4.55 -1.42 15.98
C GLU A 132 -4.92 -2.91 16.17
N LEU A 133 -4.46 -3.78 15.25
CA LEU A 133 -4.66 -5.23 15.34
C LEU A 133 -3.56 -5.97 16.11
N ALA A 134 -2.60 -5.23 16.67
CA ALA A 134 -1.43 -5.78 17.36
C ALA A 134 -0.73 -6.89 16.54
N LEU A 135 -0.45 -6.65 15.26
CA LEU A 135 0.25 -7.62 14.43
C LEU A 135 1.66 -7.86 14.98
N THR A 136 2.03 -9.14 15.08
CA THR A 136 3.38 -9.53 15.47
C THR A 136 4.39 -9.18 14.36
N PRO A 137 5.69 -9.03 14.69
CA PRO A 137 6.73 -8.81 13.67
C PRO A 137 6.72 -9.84 12.54
N LYS A 138 6.43 -11.11 12.84
CA LYS A 138 6.30 -12.18 11.84
C LYS A 138 5.11 -11.95 10.90
N GLN A 139 3.97 -11.51 11.43
CA GLN A 139 2.79 -11.19 10.62
C GLN A 139 3.05 -9.97 9.71
N ILE A 140 3.71 -8.93 10.23
CA ILE A 140 4.09 -7.75 9.45
C ILE A 140 5.01 -8.15 8.29
N GLN A 141 5.99 -9.03 8.52
CA GLN A 141 6.87 -9.56 7.47
C GLN A 141 6.10 -10.34 6.40
N GLU A 142 5.14 -11.19 6.79
CA GLU A 142 4.31 -11.93 5.82
C GLU A 142 3.39 -11.00 5.02
N VAL A 143 2.81 -9.98 5.65
CA VAL A 143 2.03 -8.93 4.95
C VAL A 143 2.90 -8.23 3.90
N GLU A 144 4.13 -7.85 4.25
CA GLU A 144 5.06 -7.20 3.33
C GLU A 144 5.45 -8.11 2.16
N LYS A 145 5.69 -9.39 2.44
CA LYS A 145 5.96 -10.40 1.41
C LYS A 145 4.78 -10.55 0.43
N ILE A 146 3.54 -10.56 0.94
CA ILE A 146 2.34 -10.58 0.08
C ILE A 146 2.27 -9.32 -0.78
N ARG A 147 2.58 -8.16 -0.21
CA ARG A 147 2.58 -6.87 -0.91
C ARG A 147 3.59 -6.87 -2.06
N LEU A 148 4.84 -7.25 -1.80
CA LEU A 148 5.91 -7.32 -2.80
C LEU A 148 5.58 -8.32 -3.93
N ALA A 149 5.04 -9.49 -3.59
CA ALA A 149 4.55 -10.45 -4.59
C ALA A 149 3.39 -9.87 -5.42
N GLY A 150 2.52 -9.08 -4.79
CA GLY A 150 1.47 -8.29 -5.42
C GLY A 150 2.00 -7.33 -6.48
N LEU A 151 2.93 -6.47 -6.08
CA LEU A 151 3.56 -5.48 -6.96
C LEU A 151 4.24 -6.14 -8.15
N LYS A 152 5.01 -7.21 -7.92
CA LYS A 152 5.64 -7.99 -9.00
C LYS A 152 4.62 -8.55 -9.99
N ALA A 153 3.49 -9.08 -9.51
CA ALA A 153 2.44 -9.60 -10.37
C ALA A 153 1.74 -8.49 -11.18
N VAL A 154 1.43 -7.35 -10.55
CA VAL A 154 0.86 -6.18 -11.22
C VAL A 154 1.80 -5.65 -12.30
N GLY A 155 3.10 -5.56 -12.03
CA GLY A 155 4.11 -5.16 -13.02
C GLY A 155 4.12 -6.10 -14.23
N LYS A 156 4.00 -7.41 -14.03
CA LYS A 156 3.88 -8.39 -15.14
C LYS A 156 2.60 -8.20 -15.95
N ILE A 157 1.46 -7.97 -15.30
CA ILE A 157 0.18 -7.76 -15.98
C ILE A 157 0.23 -6.48 -16.82
N ASN A 158 0.72 -5.38 -16.24
CA ASN A 158 0.85 -4.11 -16.95
C ASN A 158 1.82 -4.23 -18.14
N GLY A 159 2.96 -4.90 -17.96
CA GLY A 159 3.91 -5.13 -19.06
C GLY A 159 3.32 -5.96 -20.20
N LYS A 160 2.42 -6.92 -19.93
CA LYS A 160 1.70 -7.65 -20.99
C LYS A 160 0.74 -6.73 -21.75
N PHE A 161 0.02 -5.87 -21.04
CA PHE A 161 -0.91 -4.91 -21.63
C PHE A 161 -0.18 -3.87 -22.50
N GLU A 162 0.91 -3.30 -22.00
CA GLU A 162 1.75 -2.34 -22.72
C GLU A 162 2.37 -2.96 -23.98
N ALA A 163 2.73 -4.25 -23.94
CA ALA A 163 3.20 -5.01 -25.10
C ALA A 163 2.07 -5.45 -26.06
N GLY A 164 0.82 -5.05 -25.83
CA GLY A 164 -0.33 -5.43 -26.67
C GLY A 164 -0.73 -6.91 -26.59
N LYS A 165 -0.20 -7.68 -25.63
CA LYS A 165 -0.43 -9.13 -25.50
C LYS A 165 -1.76 -9.50 -24.87
N ILE A 166 -2.39 -8.55 -24.17
CA ILE A 166 -3.70 -8.70 -23.54
C ILE A 166 -4.53 -7.44 -23.78
N GLY A 167 -5.85 -7.61 -23.89
CA GLY A 167 -6.78 -6.51 -24.04
C GLY A 167 -7.02 -5.74 -22.73
N TYR A 168 -7.69 -4.58 -22.83
CA TYR A 168 -8.01 -3.76 -21.66
C TYR A 168 -8.89 -4.51 -20.64
N GLN A 169 -9.93 -5.20 -21.12
CA GLN A 169 -10.85 -5.94 -20.25
C GLN A 169 -10.14 -7.08 -19.51
N GLU A 170 -9.34 -7.88 -20.24
CA GLU A 170 -8.54 -8.96 -19.66
C GLU A 170 -7.56 -8.43 -18.60
N ARG A 171 -6.90 -7.29 -18.85
CA ARG A 171 -6.06 -6.63 -17.85
C ARG A 171 -6.84 -6.32 -16.57
N LEU A 172 -8.04 -5.74 -16.68
CA LEU A 172 -8.87 -5.43 -15.52
C LEU A 172 -9.22 -6.68 -14.72
N ASP A 173 -9.58 -7.76 -15.41
CA ASP A 173 -9.99 -9.01 -14.75
C ASP A 173 -8.81 -9.69 -14.06
N LEU A 174 -7.62 -9.69 -14.66
CA LEU A 174 -6.38 -10.16 -14.03
C LEU A 174 -6.03 -9.33 -12.79
N LEU A 175 -6.15 -8.00 -12.85
CA LEU A 175 -5.90 -7.14 -11.69
C LEU A 175 -6.91 -7.36 -10.57
N ARG A 176 -8.19 -7.56 -10.90
CA ARG A 176 -9.25 -7.90 -9.92
C ARG A 176 -9.00 -9.25 -9.26
N ALA A 177 -8.72 -10.29 -10.05
CA ALA A 177 -8.38 -11.62 -9.54
C ALA A 177 -7.16 -11.55 -8.62
N ARG A 178 -6.13 -10.79 -9.00
CA ARG A 178 -4.95 -10.58 -8.15
C ARG A 178 -5.31 -9.89 -6.83
N LYS A 179 -6.16 -8.85 -6.86
CA LYS A 179 -6.64 -8.15 -5.67
C LYS A 179 -7.35 -9.12 -4.71
N LEU A 180 -8.23 -9.98 -5.23
CA LEU A 180 -8.94 -10.98 -4.44
C LEU A 180 -7.97 -11.97 -3.79
N ALA A 181 -7.05 -12.54 -4.58
CA ALA A 181 -6.04 -13.47 -4.08
C ALA A 181 -5.12 -12.83 -3.00
N SER A 182 -4.72 -11.56 -3.17
CA SER A 182 -4.01 -10.82 -2.12
C SER A 182 -4.85 -10.68 -0.86
N SER A 183 -6.12 -10.36 -1.01
CA SER A 183 -7.03 -10.14 0.13
C SER A 183 -7.20 -11.42 0.95
N GLU A 184 -7.41 -12.55 0.29
CA GLU A 184 -7.49 -13.86 0.95
C GLU A 184 -6.18 -14.23 1.66
N ALA A 185 -5.03 -14.01 1.01
CA ALA A 185 -3.73 -14.27 1.61
C ALA A 185 -3.49 -13.40 2.86
N LEU A 186 -3.84 -12.12 2.81
CA LEU A 186 -3.69 -11.20 3.93
C LEU A 186 -4.56 -11.61 5.11
N LEU A 187 -5.82 -11.97 4.87
CA LEU A 187 -6.71 -12.43 5.94
C LEU A 187 -6.20 -13.71 6.60
N LYS A 188 -5.50 -14.60 5.87
CA LYS A 188 -4.88 -15.81 6.45
C LYS A 188 -3.73 -15.50 7.41
N VAL A 189 -3.13 -14.31 7.34
CA VAL A 189 -2.07 -13.89 8.28
C VAL A 189 -2.64 -13.61 9.68
N LEU A 190 -3.92 -13.22 9.76
CA LEU A 190 -4.57 -12.83 11.01
C LEU A 190 -4.98 -14.06 11.84
N THR A 191 -4.84 -13.95 13.16
CA THR A 191 -5.45 -14.90 14.12
C THR A 191 -6.98 -14.77 14.10
N PRO A 192 -7.74 -15.74 14.63
CA PRO A 192 -9.19 -15.62 14.74
C PRO A 192 -9.64 -14.35 15.48
N ALA A 193 -8.98 -13.99 16.58
CA ALA A 193 -9.29 -12.77 17.33
C ALA A 193 -9.02 -11.49 16.49
N GLN A 194 -7.89 -11.44 15.79
CA GLN A 194 -7.58 -10.32 14.89
C GLN A 194 -8.55 -10.22 13.71
N LYS A 195 -9.03 -11.35 13.17
CA LYS A 195 -10.07 -11.35 12.14
C LYS A 195 -11.39 -10.75 12.65
N ALA A 196 -11.77 -11.07 13.89
CA ALA A 196 -12.96 -10.50 14.51
C ALA A 196 -12.83 -8.98 14.69
N GLU A 197 -11.69 -8.49 15.17
CA GLU A 197 -11.45 -7.04 15.26
C GLU A 197 -11.39 -6.37 13.88
N PHE A 198 -10.69 -6.99 12.94
CA PHE A 198 -10.60 -6.51 11.55
C PHE A 198 -11.98 -6.37 10.89
N ALA A 199 -12.90 -7.30 11.15
CA ALA A 199 -14.27 -7.23 10.64
C ALA A 199 -15.00 -5.97 11.14
N LYS A 200 -14.78 -5.55 12.38
CA LYS A 200 -15.34 -4.28 12.91
C LYS A 200 -14.75 -3.05 12.23
N LEU A 201 -13.49 -3.11 11.80
CA LEU A 201 -12.83 -1.99 11.10
C LEU A 201 -13.34 -1.80 9.67
N THR A 202 -13.84 -2.87 9.05
CA THR A 202 -14.19 -2.92 7.63
C THR A 202 -15.67 -3.17 7.36
N SER A 203 -16.48 -3.36 8.39
CA SER A 203 -17.94 -3.47 8.29
C SER A 203 -18.55 -2.17 7.76
N LYS A 204 -19.62 -2.33 6.97
CA LYS A 204 -20.44 -1.21 6.47
C LYS A 204 -21.24 -0.55 7.57
#